data_AF-A0A3M8A5E1-F1
#
_entry.id   AF-A0A3M8A5E1-F1
#
_cell.length_a   1.000
_cell.length_b   1.000
_cell.length_c   1.000
_cell.angle_alpha   90.00
_cell.angle_beta   90.00
_cell.angle_gamma   90.00
#
_symmetry.space_group_name_H-M   'P 1'
#
loop_
_entity.id
_entity.type
_entity.pdbx_description
1 polymer ?
#
loop_
_entity_poly.entity_id
_entity_poly.type
_entity_poly.pdbx_seq_one_letter_code
_entity_poly.pdbx_strand_id
1 'polypeptide(L)'
;MRPARRAHSRLGAGRSPLAAGAPRSYDVRVSIPQQRDSLIGAATARFAQLEDELDALEQSEAAAVGGTHHAAPPAHHVLVREAAPTDRRDRDATDVVNHLHAWHVLLIGWLDADAAGRKPGFPAEGYTWAQLDALNRALRDRYREDGVLADARERLRGSHRAALARVEAVSDADLFEEPRDWAHGTLAEPVHECLGGHYEWALGALEELRRG
;
A
#
# COMPACT_ATOMS: atom_id res chain seq x y z
N MET A 1 -68.20 40.44 -3.89
CA MET A 1 -67.18 39.59 -3.23
C MET A 1 -65.86 40.35 -3.24
N ARG A 2 -65.38 40.81 -2.08
CA ARG A 2 -64.01 41.37 -1.85
C ARG A 2 -62.97 40.20 -1.90
N PRO A 3 -61.65 40.44 -1.76
CA PRO A 3 -60.69 41.29 -2.48
C PRO A 3 -59.38 40.47 -2.78
N ALA A 4 -58.22 41.13 -2.95
CA ALA A 4 -56.82 40.70 -2.66
C ALA A 4 -55.87 40.78 -3.88
N ARG A 5 -54.95 41.76 -3.91
CA ARG A 5 -53.57 41.69 -3.36
C ARG A 5 -52.79 40.47 -3.86
N ARG A 6 -51.92 40.69 -4.84
CA ARG A 6 -50.79 39.79 -5.13
C ARG A 6 -49.61 40.18 -4.24
N ALA A 7 -49.22 39.25 -3.38
CA ALA A 7 -47.93 39.18 -2.73
C ALA A 7 -47.52 37.71 -2.77
N HIS A 8 -46.40 37.39 -3.41
CA HIS A 8 -45.59 36.17 -3.26
C HIS A 8 -44.28 36.44 -4.01
N SER A 9 -43.10 35.95 -3.67
CA SER A 9 -42.47 35.44 -2.45
C SER A 9 -41.01 35.20 -2.88
N ARG A 10 -40.11 35.29 -1.91
CA ARG A 10 -38.65 35.11 -2.03
C ARG A 10 -38.22 33.65 -2.32
N LEU A 11 -37.04 33.55 -2.95
CA LEU A 11 -35.95 32.57 -2.77
C LEU A 11 -36.15 31.10 -3.20
N GLY A 12 -35.13 30.58 -3.89
CA GLY A 12 -34.93 29.14 -4.12
C GLY A 12 -33.79 28.87 -5.10
N ALA A 13 -32.55 28.95 -4.61
CA ALA A 13 -31.36 28.56 -5.36
C ALA A 13 -31.41 27.07 -5.75
N GLY A 14 -31.17 26.78 -7.03
CA GLY A 14 -31.06 25.42 -7.55
C GLY A 14 -29.81 24.73 -7.01
N ARG A 15 -29.98 23.64 -6.26
CA ARG A 15 -28.93 22.66 -6.00
C ARG A 15 -28.96 21.63 -7.12
N SER A 16 -27.90 21.57 -7.92
CA SER A 16 -27.60 20.41 -8.76
C SER A 16 -27.31 19.19 -7.88
N PRO A 17 -27.77 17.98 -8.23
CA PRO A 17 -27.47 16.79 -7.46
C PRO A 17 -26.06 16.28 -7.85
N LEU A 18 -25.12 16.38 -6.91
CA LEU A 18 -23.87 15.62 -6.99
C LEU A 18 -24.18 14.14 -6.78
N ALA A 19 -23.67 13.32 -7.70
CA ALA A 19 -23.81 11.88 -7.74
C ALA A 19 -23.37 11.24 -6.42
N ALA A 20 -24.17 10.29 -5.96
CA ALA A 20 -23.91 9.47 -4.80
C ALA A 20 -22.62 8.63 -5.00
N GLY A 21 -21.62 8.88 -4.16
CA GLY A 21 -20.45 8.02 -4.03
C GLY A 21 -20.83 6.73 -3.28
N ALA A 22 -20.40 5.59 -3.81
CA ALA A 22 -20.50 4.30 -3.13
C ALA A 22 -19.76 4.34 -1.77
N PRO A 23 -20.26 3.64 -0.74
CA PRO A 23 -19.60 3.61 0.57
C PRO A 23 -18.26 2.89 0.45
N ARG A 24 -17.17 3.63 0.68
CA ARG A 24 -15.84 3.04 0.89
C ARG A 24 -15.85 2.38 2.27
N SER A 25 -15.92 1.05 2.30
CA SER A 25 -15.73 0.25 3.52
C SER A 25 -14.27 0.30 3.94
N TYR A 26 -13.90 1.36 4.66
CA TYR A 26 -12.66 1.49 5.43
C TYR A 26 -13.02 2.15 6.77
N ASP A 27 -13.90 1.50 7.53
CA ASP A 27 -14.20 1.93 8.88
C ASP A 27 -13.04 1.48 9.79
N VAL A 28 -12.34 2.47 10.34
CA VAL A 28 -11.06 2.45 11.04
C VAL A 28 -9.82 2.51 10.12
N ARG A 29 -9.62 3.66 9.47
CA ARG A 29 -8.24 4.09 9.17
C ARG A 29 -7.56 4.43 10.49
N VAL A 30 -6.48 3.73 10.83
CA VAL A 30 -5.51 4.26 11.80
C VAL A 30 -5.16 5.67 11.34
N SER A 31 -5.22 6.65 12.25
CA SER A 31 -4.90 8.03 11.90
C SER A 31 -3.47 8.10 11.37
N ILE A 32 -3.28 8.73 10.21
CA ILE A 32 -1.95 9.03 9.67
C ILE A 32 -1.16 9.79 10.75
N PRO A 33 0.04 9.33 11.14
CA PRO A 33 0.88 10.07 12.08
C PRO A 33 1.18 11.48 11.56
N GLN A 34 0.99 12.49 12.42
CA GLN A 34 1.13 13.91 12.07
C GLN A 34 2.48 14.51 12.52
N GLN A 35 3.47 13.67 12.81
CA GLN A 35 4.82 14.05 13.23
C GLN A 35 5.82 13.10 12.59
N ARG A 36 6.97 13.64 12.14
CA ARG A 36 8.03 12.87 11.48
C ARG A 36 8.44 11.64 12.27
N ASP A 37 8.79 11.80 13.54
CA ASP A 37 9.27 10.70 14.39
C ASP A 37 8.21 9.61 14.54
N SER A 38 6.93 9.98 14.60
CA SER A 38 5.84 9.01 14.66
C SER A 38 5.58 8.33 13.31
N LEU A 39 5.70 9.06 12.20
CA LEU A 39 5.51 8.54 10.84
C LEU A 39 6.62 7.53 10.49
N ILE A 40 7.88 7.92 10.68
CA ILE A 40 9.05 7.07 10.47
C ILE A 40 9.07 5.94 11.50
N GLY A 41 8.82 6.24 12.77
CA GLY A 41 8.79 5.25 13.85
C GLY A 41 7.75 4.15 13.61
N ALA A 42 6.54 4.52 13.17
CA ALA A 42 5.51 3.54 12.80
C ALA A 42 5.93 2.69 11.59
N ALA A 43 6.50 3.30 10.55
CA ALA A 43 7.02 2.57 9.39
C ALA A 43 8.11 1.56 9.78
N THR A 44 9.11 1.98 10.56
CA THR A 44 10.21 1.13 11.02
C THR A 44 9.72 0.01 11.93
N ALA A 45 8.83 0.30 12.89
CA ALA A 45 8.33 -0.70 13.82
C ALA A 45 7.48 -1.77 13.11
N ARG A 46 6.60 -1.37 12.19
CA ARG A 46 5.78 -2.33 11.42
C ARG A 46 6.60 -3.10 10.38
N PHE A 47 7.64 -2.48 9.82
CA PHE A 47 8.59 -3.20 8.97
C PHE A 47 9.35 -4.30 9.73
N ALA A 48 9.80 -4.01 10.95
CA ALA A 48 10.43 -5.02 11.80
C ALA A 48 9.48 -6.18 12.13
N GLN A 49 8.23 -5.87 12.50
CA GLN A 49 7.21 -6.91 12.71
C GLN A 49 6.97 -7.77 11.47
N LEU A 50 6.92 -7.16 10.28
CA LEU A 50 6.78 -7.88 9.02
C LEU A 50 7.96 -8.84 8.81
N GLU A 51 9.19 -8.40 9.06
CA GLU A 51 10.39 -9.25 8.95
C GLU A 51 10.34 -10.43 9.93
N ASP A 52 9.93 -10.20 11.18
CA ASP A 52 9.75 -11.25 12.19
C ASP A 52 8.70 -12.29 11.75
N GLU A 53 7.58 -11.85 11.17
CA GLU A 53 6.52 -12.74 10.68
C GLU A 53 6.95 -13.55 9.45
N LEU A 54 7.79 -12.99 8.58
CA LEU A 54 8.37 -13.70 7.45
C LEU A 54 9.38 -14.76 7.92
N ASP A 55 10.21 -14.44 8.92
CA ASP A 55 11.12 -15.41 9.55
C ASP A 55 10.34 -16.58 10.18
N ALA A 56 9.23 -16.29 10.86
CA ALA A 56 8.37 -17.31 11.44
C ALA A 56 7.71 -18.22 10.38
N LEU A 57 7.32 -17.67 9.23
CA LEU A 57 6.81 -18.45 8.10
C LEU A 57 7.86 -19.46 7.61
N GLU A 58 9.08 -19.00 7.30
CA GLU A 58 10.15 -19.85 6.79
C GLU A 58 10.53 -20.96 7.79
N GLN A 59 10.56 -20.65 9.09
CA GLN A 59 10.82 -21.64 10.14
C GLN A 59 9.71 -22.69 10.25
N SER A 60 8.44 -22.28 10.14
CA SER A 60 7.30 -23.19 10.19
C SER A 60 7.31 -24.20 9.04
N GLU A 61 7.71 -23.76 7.84
CA GLU A 61 7.85 -24.60 6.66
C GLU A 61 9.03 -25.57 6.79
N ALA A 62 10.18 -25.10 7.26
CA ALA A 62 11.35 -25.94 7.50
C ALA A 62 11.04 -27.08 8.50
N ALA A 63 10.29 -26.78 9.57
CA ALA A 63 9.84 -27.78 10.53
C ALA A 63 8.87 -28.81 9.93
N ALA A 64 7.96 -28.38 9.05
CA ALA A 64 7.02 -29.27 8.37
C ALA A 64 7.73 -30.26 7.42
N VAL A 65 8.76 -29.79 6.68
CA VAL A 65 9.57 -30.63 5.78
C VAL A 65 10.44 -31.61 6.57
N GLY A 66 11.07 -31.15 7.66
CA GLY A 66 11.92 -31.98 8.53
C GLY A 66 11.18 -33.14 9.23
N GLY A 67 9.86 -33.06 9.36
CA GLY A 67 9.01 -34.14 9.88
C GLY A 67 8.62 -35.22 8.84
N THR A 68 8.88 -34.98 7.55
CA THR A 68 8.58 -35.93 6.48
C THR A 68 9.84 -36.69 6.05
N HIS A 69 9.91 -37.99 6.30
CA HIS A 69 10.98 -38.85 5.76
C HIS A 69 10.78 -39.08 4.24
N HIS A 70 11.07 -38.06 3.43
CA HIS A 70 11.26 -38.23 1.99
C HIS A 70 12.43 -37.36 1.52
N ALA A 71 13.26 -37.91 0.62
CA ALA A 71 14.48 -37.29 0.14
C ALA A 71 14.23 -35.85 -0.34
N ALA A 72 15.04 -34.91 0.16
CA ALA A 72 14.91 -33.48 -0.11
C ALA A 72 14.97 -33.19 -1.63
N PRO A 73 13.95 -32.53 -2.21
CA PRO A 73 14.07 -32.02 -3.57
C PRO A 73 15.05 -30.83 -3.59
N PRO A 74 15.67 -30.52 -4.75
CA PRO A 74 16.64 -29.43 -4.85
C PRO A 74 15.99 -28.07 -4.55
N ALA A 75 16.78 -27.16 -3.97
CA ALA A 75 16.40 -25.87 -3.41
C ALA A 75 15.95 -24.81 -4.45
N HIS A 76 14.98 -25.15 -5.31
CA HIS A 76 14.51 -24.25 -6.37
C HIS A 76 13.00 -23.94 -6.31
N HIS A 77 12.30 -24.37 -5.27
CA HIS A 77 10.89 -24.01 -5.04
C HIS A 77 10.60 -23.99 -3.53
N VAL A 78 11.12 -22.99 -2.81
CA VAL A 78 10.70 -22.72 -1.41
C VAL A 78 9.45 -21.82 -1.37
N LEU A 79 8.65 -21.90 -2.43
CA LEU A 79 7.19 -21.75 -2.46
C LEU A 79 6.79 -22.68 -3.62
N VAL A 80 5.97 -23.70 -3.44
CA VAL A 80 4.51 -23.59 -3.43
C VAL A 80 4.02 -25.02 -3.16
N ARG A 81 3.26 -25.30 -2.09
CA ARG A 81 2.20 -26.33 -2.22
C ARG A 81 1.43 -25.88 -3.45
N GLU A 82 1.46 -26.58 -4.59
CA GLU A 82 0.78 -26.18 -5.85
C GLU A 82 -0.54 -25.48 -5.47
N ALA A 83 -0.51 -24.15 -5.43
CA ALA A 83 -1.62 -23.41 -4.88
C ALA A 83 -2.67 -23.58 -5.95
N ALA A 84 -3.77 -24.24 -5.61
CA ALA A 84 -4.91 -24.36 -6.51
C ALA A 84 -5.15 -22.96 -7.12
N PRO A 85 -5.43 -22.86 -8.43
CA PRO A 85 -5.60 -21.58 -9.10
C PRO A 85 -6.49 -20.67 -8.25
N THR A 86 -5.92 -19.59 -7.73
CA THR A 86 -6.59 -18.67 -6.84
C THR A 86 -6.74 -17.33 -7.55
N ASP A 87 -7.92 -16.73 -7.43
CA ASP A 87 -8.23 -15.38 -7.92
C ASP A 87 -7.75 -14.28 -6.96
N ARG A 88 -7.11 -14.67 -5.84
CA ARG A 88 -6.54 -13.75 -4.86
C ARG A 88 -5.53 -12.80 -5.53
N ARG A 89 -5.60 -11.53 -5.12
CA ARG A 89 -4.69 -10.49 -5.59
C ARG A 89 -3.23 -10.77 -5.21
N ASP A 90 -2.97 -11.35 -4.04
CA ASP A 90 -1.64 -11.81 -3.63
C ASP A 90 -1.78 -13.29 -3.26
N ARG A 91 -1.03 -14.14 -3.98
CA ARG A 91 -1.22 -15.61 -3.98
C ARG A 91 -0.44 -16.29 -2.86
N ASP A 92 0.69 -15.70 -2.46
CA ASP A 92 1.64 -16.23 -1.48
C ASP A 92 2.44 -15.08 -0.83
N ALA A 93 3.35 -15.42 0.09
CA ALA A 93 4.18 -14.44 0.78
C ALA A 93 5.09 -13.65 -0.18
N THR A 94 5.61 -14.28 -1.25
CA THR A 94 6.44 -13.58 -2.24
C THR A 94 5.65 -12.51 -2.98
N ASP A 95 4.39 -12.77 -3.33
CA ASP A 95 3.50 -11.75 -3.89
C ASP A 95 3.32 -10.57 -2.94
N VAL A 96 3.03 -10.81 -1.66
CA VAL A 96 2.87 -9.75 -0.66
C VAL A 96 4.15 -8.90 -0.54
N VAL A 97 5.32 -9.54 -0.50
CA VAL A 97 6.61 -8.85 -0.41
C VAL A 97 6.92 -8.04 -1.68
N ASN A 98 6.69 -8.61 -2.86
CA ASN A 98 6.88 -7.91 -4.13
C ASN A 98 5.90 -6.74 -4.30
N HIS A 99 4.67 -6.88 -3.81
CA HIS A 99 3.67 -5.83 -3.75
C HIS A 99 4.20 -4.62 -2.96
N LEU A 100 4.66 -4.85 -1.73
CA LEU A 100 5.25 -3.81 -0.89
C LEU A 100 6.43 -3.13 -1.57
N HIS A 101 7.36 -3.93 -2.12
CA HIS A 101 8.53 -3.41 -2.83
C HIS A 101 8.13 -2.49 -4.00
N ALA A 102 7.13 -2.91 -4.79
CA ALA A 102 6.67 -2.14 -5.94
C ALA A 102 6.08 -0.77 -5.54
N TRP A 103 5.32 -0.71 -4.44
CA TRP A 103 4.80 0.56 -3.93
C TRP A 103 5.88 1.44 -3.29
N HIS A 104 6.93 0.88 -2.69
CA HIS A 104 8.10 1.69 -2.31
C HIS A 104 8.75 2.35 -3.53
N VAL A 105 8.88 1.62 -4.65
CA VAL A 105 9.45 2.17 -5.89
C VAL A 105 8.59 3.32 -6.42
N LEU A 106 7.26 3.20 -6.37
CA LEU A 106 6.36 4.30 -6.71
C LEU A 106 6.52 5.49 -5.77
N LEU A 107 6.52 5.27 -4.45
CA LEU A 107 6.73 6.33 -3.46
C LEU A 107 8.04 7.08 -3.70
N ILE A 108 9.15 6.36 -3.88
CA ILE A 108 10.46 6.96 -4.18
C ILE A 108 10.37 7.80 -5.46
N GLY A 109 9.74 7.28 -6.51
CA GLY A 109 9.54 8.01 -7.76
C GLY A 109 8.71 9.28 -7.60
N TRP A 110 7.67 9.25 -6.76
CA TRP A 110 6.85 10.43 -6.47
C TRP A 110 7.63 11.49 -5.70
N LEU A 111 8.35 11.09 -4.64
CA LEU A 111 9.15 12.00 -3.82
C LEU A 111 10.31 12.60 -4.63
N ASP A 112 11.00 11.80 -5.45
CA ASP A 112 12.09 12.28 -6.30
C ASP A 112 11.57 13.22 -7.41
N ALA A 113 10.34 13.03 -7.90
CA ALA A 113 9.70 13.95 -8.84
C ALA A 113 9.29 15.27 -8.17
N ASP A 114 8.65 15.19 -6.99
CA ASP A 114 8.22 16.35 -6.20
C ASP A 114 9.41 17.24 -5.83
N ALA A 115 10.50 16.63 -5.31
CA ALA A 115 11.74 17.33 -4.98
C ALA A 115 12.39 18.02 -6.20
N ALA A 116 12.14 17.52 -7.40
CA ALA A 116 12.59 18.13 -8.65
C ALA A 116 11.60 19.13 -9.26
N GLY A 117 10.52 19.47 -8.55
CA GLY A 117 9.47 20.38 -9.04
C GLY A 117 8.65 19.79 -10.21
N ARG A 118 8.63 18.46 -10.36
CA ARG A 118 7.87 17.77 -11.42
C ARG A 118 6.64 17.09 -10.85
N LYS A 119 5.59 17.00 -11.67
CA LYS A 119 4.38 16.24 -11.33
C LYS A 119 4.60 14.74 -11.62
N PRO A 120 4.50 13.84 -10.62
CA PRO A 120 4.55 12.41 -10.89
C PRO A 120 3.25 11.87 -11.49
N GLY A 121 3.33 10.72 -12.16
CA GLY A 121 2.17 9.90 -12.47
C GLY A 121 1.63 9.25 -11.18
N PHE A 122 0.39 9.59 -10.80
CA PHE A 122 -0.22 9.18 -9.53
C PHE A 122 -1.62 8.58 -9.78
N PRO A 123 -1.88 7.31 -9.43
CA PRO A 123 -0.99 6.37 -8.72
C PRO A 123 0.18 5.83 -9.56
N ALA A 124 0.02 5.75 -10.88
CA ALA A 124 1.09 5.39 -11.81
C ALA A 124 0.76 5.95 -13.19
N GLU A 125 1.77 6.07 -14.06
CA GLU A 125 1.57 6.53 -15.43
C GLU A 125 0.57 5.62 -16.17
N GLY A 126 -0.47 6.21 -16.77
CA GLY A 126 -1.52 5.46 -17.49
C GLY A 126 -2.55 4.73 -16.60
N TYR A 127 -2.46 4.86 -15.27
CA TYR A 127 -3.43 4.27 -14.33
C TYR A 127 -4.21 5.32 -13.56
N THR A 128 -5.45 4.99 -13.23
CA THR A 128 -6.30 5.75 -12.31
C THR A 128 -6.58 4.94 -11.05
N TRP A 129 -7.02 5.59 -9.98
CA TRP A 129 -7.45 4.91 -8.75
C TRP A 129 -8.63 3.93 -8.95
N ALA A 130 -9.44 4.12 -10.01
CA ALA A 130 -10.47 3.15 -10.38
C ALA A 130 -9.89 1.83 -10.94
N GLN A 131 -8.62 1.84 -11.33
CA GLN A 131 -7.89 0.68 -11.87
C GLN A 131 -6.90 0.11 -10.86
N LEU A 132 -7.03 0.46 -9.57
CA LEU A 132 -6.08 0.09 -8.52
C LEU A 132 -5.88 -1.43 -8.41
N ASP A 133 -6.92 -2.23 -8.55
CA ASP A 133 -6.80 -3.70 -8.49
C ASP A 133 -5.97 -4.27 -9.66
N ALA A 134 -6.12 -3.69 -10.86
CA ALA A 134 -5.33 -4.09 -12.01
C ALA A 134 -3.87 -3.62 -11.86
N LEU A 135 -3.68 -2.39 -11.34
CA LEU A 135 -2.36 -1.84 -11.04
C LEU A 135 -1.63 -2.72 -10.01
N ASN A 136 -2.29 -3.08 -8.91
CA ASN A 136 -1.70 -3.93 -7.86
C ASN A 136 -1.18 -5.26 -8.40
N ARG A 137 -1.98 -5.94 -9.23
CA ARG A 137 -1.55 -7.19 -9.88
C ARG A 137 -0.34 -6.97 -10.78
N ALA A 138 -0.38 -5.94 -11.63
CA ALA A 138 0.73 -5.61 -12.53
C ALA A 138 2.03 -5.26 -11.78
N LEU A 139 1.93 -4.47 -10.71
CA LEU A 139 3.06 -4.07 -9.87
C LEU A 139 3.70 -5.26 -9.16
N ARG A 140 2.90 -6.13 -8.56
CA ARG A 140 3.33 -7.37 -7.92
C ARG A 140 4.00 -8.31 -8.91
N ASP A 141 3.35 -8.56 -10.06
CA ASP A 141 3.84 -9.52 -11.06
C ASP A 141 5.16 -9.09 -11.71
N ARG A 142 5.41 -7.78 -11.79
CA ARG A 142 6.65 -7.22 -12.34
C ARG A 142 7.91 -7.80 -11.70
N TYR A 143 7.86 -8.15 -10.41
CA TYR A 143 9.01 -8.65 -9.66
C TYR A 143 8.94 -10.15 -9.39
N ARG A 144 7.99 -10.87 -10.01
CA ARG A 144 7.76 -12.28 -9.74
C ARG A 144 8.82 -13.18 -10.38
N GLU A 145 9.36 -12.77 -11.53
CA GLU A 145 10.44 -13.50 -12.20
C GLU A 145 11.82 -13.25 -11.56
N ASP A 146 11.92 -12.26 -10.67
CA ASP A 146 13.18 -11.79 -10.10
C ASP A 146 13.67 -12.61 -8.88
N GLY A 147 13.07 -13.76 -8.60
CA GLY A 147 13.59 -14.72 -7.61
C GLY A 147 12.61 -15.18 -6.54
N VAL A 148 13.15 -15.92 -5.58
CA VAL A 148 12.39 -16.54 -4.48
C VAL A 148 12.10 -15.53 -3.36
N LEU A 149 11.37 -15.96 -2.32
CA LEU A 149 11.04 -15.11 -1.16
C LEU A 149 12.27 -14.39 -0.59
N ALA A 150 13.40 -15.08 -0.44
CA ALA A 150 14.65 -14.49 0.06
C ALA A 150 15.12 -13.28 -0.78
N ASP A 151 15.08 -13.38 -2.11
CA ASP A 151 15.48 -12.29 -3.01
C ASP A 151 14.47 -11.13 -2.94
N ALA A 152 13.17 -11.44 -2.86
CA ALA A 152 12.12 -10.46 -2.70
C ALA A 152 12.27 -9.68 -1.38
N ARG A 153 12.62 -10.36 -0.28
CA ARG A 153 12.89 -9.74 1.02
C ARG A 153 14.07 -8.79 0.95
N GLU A 154 15.17 -9.17 0.30
CA GLU A 154 16.32 -8.27 0.17
C GLU A 154 15.99 -7.01 -0.65
N ARG A 155 15.24 -7.16 -1.75
CA ARG A 155 14.73 -6.00 -2.50
C ARG A 155 13.83 -5.12 -1.65
N LEU A 156 12.95 -5.71 -0.86
CA LEU A 156 12.06 -4.98 0.03
C LEU A 156 12.84 -4.19 1.10
N ARG A 157 13.83 -4.81 1.75
CA ARG A 157 14.74 -4.14 2.71
C ARG A 157 15.47 -2.98 2.06
N GLY A 158 15.98 -3.19 0.84
CA GLY A 158 16.63 -2.15 0.05
C GLY A 158 15.70 -0.96 -0.24
N SER A 159 14.49 -1.23 -0.72
CA SER A 159 13.53 -0.17 -1.04
C SER A 159 12.95 0.51 0.21
N HIS A 160 12.80 -0.21 1.33
CA HIS A 160 12.44 0.38 2.62
C HIS A 160 13.47 1.43 3.07
N ARG A 161 14.76 1.07 3.09
CA ARG A 161 15.84 2.01 3.43
C ARG A 161 15.87 3.22 2.49
N ALA A 162 15.71 2.98 1.19
CA ALA A 162 15.71 4.06 0.20
C ALA A 162 14.51 5.01 0.37
N ALA A 163 13.31 4.47 0.65
CA ALA A 163 12.11 5.27 0.90
C ALA A 163 12.27 6.11 2.18
N LEU A 164 12.73 5.52 3.29
CA LEU A 164 12.98 6.26 4.52
C LEU A 164 13.99 7.39 4.33
N ALA A 165 15.07 7.16 3.60
CA ALA A 165 16.05 8.20 3.29
C ALA A 165 15.44 9.39 2.50
N ARG A 166 14.45 9.14 1.63
CA ARG A 166 13.71 10.23 0.96
C ARG A 166 12.83 10.98 1.96
N VAL A 167 12.06 10.26 2.78
CA VAL A 167 11.18 10.87 3.79
C VAL A 167 11.99 11.73 4.76
N GLU A 168 13.16 11.27 5.17
CA GLU A 168 14.09 12.02 6.02
C GLU A 168 14.60 13.32 5.37
N ALA A 169 14.75 13.34 4.04
CA ALA A 169 15.22 14.51 3.30
C ALA A 169 14.12 15.56 3.04
N VAL A 170 12.83 15.17 3.08
CA VAL A 170 11.71 16.11 2.95
C VAL A 170 11.61 16.96 4.22
N SER A 171 11.18 18.22 4.13
CA SER A 171 10.96 19.09 5.31
C SER A 171 9.67 18.73 6.07
N ASP A 172 9.55 19.11 7.34
CA ASP A 172 8.30 18.89 8.09
C ASP A 172 7.12 19.68 7.49
N ALA A 173 7.37 20.90 7.03
CA ALA A 173 6.35 21.71 6.34
C ALA A 173 5.84 20.99 5.08
N ASP A 174 6.75 20.44 4.26
CA ASP A 174 6.38 19.69 3.05
C ASP A 174 5.65 18.37 3.36
N LEU A 175 6.01 17.70 4.46
CA LEU A 175 5.34 16.46 4.88
C LEU A 175 3.93 16.71 5.39
N PHE A 176 3.72 17.74 6.21
CA PHE A 176 2.53 17.85 7.05
C PHE A 176 1.68 19.10 6.84
N GLU A 177 2.20 20.14 6.18
CA GLU A 177 1.54 21.45 6.11
C GLU A 177 1.23 21.88 4.67
N GLU A 178 2.18 21.68 3.74
CA GLU A 178 2.11 22.18 2.37
C GLU A 178 1.48 21.13 1.42
N PRO A 179 0.22 21.33 0.99
CA PRO A 179 -0.46 20.37 0.13
C PRO A 179 0.17 20.31 -1.26
N ARG A 180 0.14 19.11 -1.84
CA ARG A 180 0.49 18.86 -3.24
C ARG A 180 -0.77 18.60 -4.05
N ASP A 181 -0.93 19.33 -5.14
CA ASP A 181 -2.03 19.13 -6.08
C ASP A 181 -2.08 17.68 -6.60
N TRP A 182 -0.91 17.05 -6.80
CA TRP A 182 -0.83 15.68 -7.30
C TRP A 182 -1.19 14.64 -6.25
N ALA A 183 -0.94 14.90 -4.97
CA ALA A 183 -1.27 13.99 -3.88
C ALA A 183 -2.70 14.20 -3.36
N HIS A 184 -3.37 15.28 -3.77
CA HIS A 184 -4.67 15.72 -3.24
C HIS A 184 -4.64 15.94 -1.72
N GLY A 185 -3.49 16.31 -1.18
CA GLY A 185 -3.21 16.39 0.26
C GLY A 185 -1.74 16.65 0.51
N THR A 186 -1.27 16.45 1.74
CA THR A 186 0.14 16.58 2.10
C THR A 186 0.91 15.31 1.76
N LEU A 187 2.25 15.35 1.78
CA LEU A 187 3.07 14.17 1.48
C LEU A 187 2.98 13.07 2.55
N ALA A 188 2.50 13.37 3.75
CA ALA A 188 2.33 12.37 4.82
C ALA A 188 1.39 11.23 4.43
N GLU A 189 0.33 11.48 3.65
CA GLU A 189 -0.62 10.44 3.22
C GLU A 189 0.04 9.39 2.32
N PRO A 190 0.62 9.72 1.15
CA PRO A 190 1.27 8.72 0.30
C PRO A 190 2.45 8.02 1.01
N VAL A 191 3.17 8.72 1.91
CA VAL A 191 4.22 8.10 2.73
C VAL A 191 3.64 7.05 3.68
N HIS A 192 2.58 7.37 4.41
CA HIS A 192 1.96 6.43 5.34
C HIS A 192 1.36 5.22 4.61
N GLU A 193 0.61 5.47 3.54
CA GLU A 193 -0.10 4.45 2.75
C GLU A 193 0.86 3.53 1.98
N CYS A 194 2.10 3.95 1.72
CA CYS A 194 3.13 3.10 1.10
C CYS A 194 4.10 2.46 2.10
N LEU A 195 4.14 2.93 3.36
CA LEU A 195 5.03 2.43 4.42
C LEU A 195 4.23 1.85 5.59
N GLY A 196 4.12 2.58 6.71
CA GLY A 196 3.58 2.03 7.97
C GLY A 196 2.17 1.43 7.85
N GLY A 197 1.26 2.11 7.16
CA GLY A 197 -0.08 1.59 6.89
C GLY A 197 -0.05 0.38 5.94
N HIS A 198 0.88 0.38 5.00
CA HIS A 198 1.03 -0.73 4.05
C HIS A 198 1.59 -2.00 4.72
N TYR A 199 2.54 -1.86 5.64
CA TYR A 199 3.04 -2.98 6.43
C TYR A 199 1.96 -3.53 7.36
N GLU A 200 1.10 -2.68 7.93
CA GLU A 200 -0.06 -3.14 8.69
C GLU A 200 -1.03 -3.96 7.84
N TRP A 201 -1.32 -3.52 6.62
CA TRP A 201 -2.07 -4.32 5.66
C TRP A 201 -1.37 -5.67 5.38
N ALA A 202 -0.06 -5.65 5.12
CA ALA A 202 0.70 -6.85 4.75
C ALA A 202 0.72 -7.90 5.87
N LEU A 203 0.83 -7.47 7.13
CA LEU A 203 0.74 -8.35 8.30
C LEU A 203 -0.60 -9.10 8.32
N GLY A 204 -1.71 -8.40 8.08
CA GLY A 204 -3.04 -9.02 7.96
C GLY A 204 -3.13 -9.98 6.76
N ALA A 205 -2.55 -9.61 5.62
CA ALA A 205 -2.53 -10.47 4.43
C ALA A 205 -1.75 -11.77 4.65
N LEU A 206 -0.59 -11.71 5.32
CA LEU A 206 0.18 -12.90 5.69
C LEU A 206 -0.58 -13.79 6.68
N GLU A 207 -1.28 -13.20 7.64
CA GLU A 207 -2.13 -13.95 8.57
C GLU A 207 -3.27 -14.68 7.84
N GLU A 208 -3.91 -14.05 6.87
CA GLU A 208 -4.92 -14.71 6.02
C GLU A 208 -4.35 -15.86 5.21
N LEU A 209 -3.14 -15.70 4.65
CA LEU A 209 -2.46 -16.77 3.91
C LEU A 209 -2.15 -17.98 4.80
N ARG A 210 -1.87 -17.77 6.10
CA ARG A 210 -1.66 -18.86 7.07
C ARG A 210 -2.95 -19.60 7.44
N ARG A 211 -4.11 -18.93 7.35
CA ARG A 211 -5.42 -19.49 7.71
C ARG A 211 -6.08 -20.29 6.58
N GLY A 212 -5.76 -19.99 5.33
CA GLY A 212 -6.26 -20.67 4.12
C GLY A 212 -5.44 -21.88 3.75
#